data_AF-K9DB30-F1
#
_entry.id   AF-K9DB30-F1
#
_cell.length_a   1.000
_cell.length_b   1.000
_cell.length_c   1.000
_cell.angle_alpha   90.00
_cell.angle_beta   90.00
_cell.angle_gamma   90.00
#
_symmetry.space_group_name_H-M   'P 1'
#
loop_
_entity.id
_entity.type
_entity.pdbx_description
1 polymer ?
#
loop_
_entity_poly.entity_id
_entity_poly.type
_entity_poly.pdbx_seq_one_letter_code
_entity_poly.pdbx_strand_id
1 'polypeptide(L)'
;MARGMHAMRGLAGRAGAWSHAGTRAAGAMRDSVTLSLRERVVQGVRRHQVLLAIGAPAVLIPSLLALALSNPAMLPVYEGSSALPDEQVAALLAGEQLVPPVALPPSVFTTAEVELVRPMLVGASRNWGLLHPDFSQRLLLAFKIMKEQHGYEMALLEGYRSPARQDELAATGGHVTNARAFQSWHQYGLAADCAFLRDGKLVISEKDPWAMRGYQLYGQVAESLGLTWGGRWKMMDFGHIELRMRGVMGR
;
A
#
# COMPACT_ATOMS: atom_id res chain seq x y z
N MET A 1 -26.42 26.94 87.91
CA MET A 1 -25.14 26.19 87.94
C MET A 1 -24.64 26.08 86.51
N ALA A 2 -23.69 26.93 86.13
CA ALA A 2 -23.16 26.99 84.78
C ALA A 2 -21.64 27.16 84.87
N ARG A 3 -20.88 26.27 84.22
CA ARG A 3 -19.46 26.49 83.94
C ARG A 3 -19.18 25.96 82.55
N GLY A 4 -18.73 26.87 81.69
CA GLY A 4 -18.51 26.62 80.28
C GLY A 4 -17.05 26.30 79.93
N MET A 5 -16.95 26.00 78.62
CA MET A 5 -15.82 26.19 77.70
C MET A 5 -14.56 25.32 77.90
N HIS A 6 -14.35 24.37 76.98
CA HIS A 6 -13.21 24.40 76.06
C HIS A 6 -13.30 23.38 74.91
N ALA A 7 -12.76 23.81 73.76
CA ALA A 7 -12.06 23.03 72.74
C ALA A 7 -12.86 22.32 71.62
N MET A 8 -12.93 23.00 70.46
CA MET A 8 -12.91 22.35 69.15
C MET A 8 -11.51 21.81 68.82
N ARG A 9 -11.38 20.51 68.49
CA ARG A 9 -10.44 19.93 67.51
C ARG A 9 -10.48 18.40 67.60
N GLY A 10 -10.75 17.71 66.49
CA GLY A 10 -10.50 16.26 66.43
C GLY A 10 -11.25 15.44 65.38
N LEU A 11 -11.44 15.94 64.15
CA LEU A 11 -12.10 15.18 63.06
C LEU A 11 -11.15 14.61 61.98
N ALA A 12 -9.83 14.53 62.23
CA ALA A 12 -8.87 14.09 61.22
C ALA A 12 -8.12 12.77 61.55
N GLY A 13 -8.63 11.94 62.46
CA GLY A 13 -7.84 10.81 63.01
C GLY A 13 -8.24 9.39 62.62
N ARG A 14 -9.32 9.17 61.84
CA ARG A 14 -9.90 7.80 61.70
C ARG A 14 -10.00 7.23 60.29
N ALA A 15 -9.56 7.95 59.25
CA ALA A 15 -9.56 7.43 57.87
C ALA A 15 -8.22 6.80 57.41
N GLY A 16 -7.12 6.97 58.14
CA GLY A 16 -5.79 6.46 57.75
C GLY A 16 -5.45 5.03 58.18
N ALA A 17 -6.22 4.43 59.10
CA ALA A 17 -5.84 3.16 59.71
C ALA A 17 -6.27 1.91 58.89
N TRP A 18 -7.19 2.06 57.93
CA TRP A 18 -7.73 0.94 57.16
C TRP A 18 -7.06 0.75 55.78
N SER A 19 -6.33 1.75 55.26
CA SER A 19 -5.55 1.63 54.01
C SER A 19 -4.16 1.01 54.19
N HIS A 20 -3.60 1.06 55.41
CA HIS A 20 -2.26 0.50 55.72
C HIS A 20 -2.25 -0.97 56.14
N ALA A 21 -3.42 -1.60 56.34
CA ALA A 21 -3.52 -3.03 56.65
C ALA A 21 -3.60 -3.88 55.37
N GLY A 22 -4.36 -3.46 54.36
CA GLY A 22 -4.48 -4.19 53.08
C GLY A 22 -3.21 -4.18 52.22
N THR A 23 -2.40 -3.13 52.31
CA THR A 23 -1.14 -3.00 51.55
C THR A 23 0.01 -3.86 52.07
N ARG A 24 0.06 -4.13 53.38
CA ARG A 24 1.09 -5.00 53.99
C ARG A 24 0.84 -6.50 53.75
N ALA A 25 -0.42 -6.93 53.74
CA ALA A 25 -0.78 -8.33 53.44
C ALA A 25 -0.51 -8.70 51.96
N ALA A 26 -0.76 -7.77 51.03
CA ALA A 26 -0.48 -7.98 49.60
C ALA A 26 1.03 -8.00 49.27
N GLY A 27 1.85 -7.25 50.01
CA GLY A 27 3.32 -7.28 49.89
C GLY A 27 3.93 -8.59 50.40
N ALA A 28 3.52 -9.06 51.58
CA ALA A 28 4.02 -10.31 52.16
C ALA A 28 3.64 -11.56 51.35
N MET A 29 2.48 -11.55 50.68
CA MET A 29 2.08 -12.64 49.77
C MET A 29 2.85 -12.61 48.44
N ARG A 30 3.25 -11.43 47.94
CA ARG A 30 4.15 -11.30 46.78
C ARG A 30 5.58 -11.71 47.11
N ASP A 31 6.09 -11.36 48.28
CA ASP A 31 7.46 -11.69 48.68
C ASP A 31 7.63 -13.18 49.01
N SER A 32 6.62 -13.83 49.61
CA SER A 32 6.66 -15.28 49.86
C SER A 32 6.54 -16.13 48.59
N VAL A 33 5.76 -15.69 47.60
CA VAL A 33 5.68 -16.36 46.29
C VAL A 33 6.99 -16.18 45.49
N THR A 34 7.60 -15.00 45.51
CA THR A 34 8.87 -14.74 44.81
C THR A 34 10.06 -15.46 45.45
N LEU A 35 10.11 -15.57 46.78
CA LEU A 35 11.11 -16.39 47.49
C LEU A 35 10.98 -17.89 47.13
N SER A 36 9.75 -18.41 47.06
CA SER A 36 9.51 -19.82 46.70
C SER A 36 9.90 -20.17 45.25
N LEU A 37 9.75 -19.22 44.33
CA LEU A 37 10.19 -19.37 42.94
C LEU A 37 11.71 -19.35 42.84
N ARG A 38 12.36 -18.42 43.54
CA ARG A 38 13.83 -18.32 43.57
C ARG A 38 14.46 -19.60 44.11
N GLU A 39 13.92 -20.15 45.19
CA GLU A 39 14.42 -21.40 45.78
C GLU A 39 14.26 -22.59 44.85
N ARG A 40 13.10 -22.72 44.18
CA ARG A 40 12.85 -23.77 43.17
C ARG A 40 13.78 -23.66 41.97
N VAL A 41 14.06 -22.44 41.51
CA VAL A 41 15.01 -22.17 40.42
C VAL A 41 16.43 -22.52 40.85
N VAL A 42 16.87 -22.08 42.03
CA VAL A 42 18.21 -22.38 42.55
C VAL A 42 18.40 -23.88 42.76
N GLN A 43 17.39 -24.58 43.27
CA GLN A 43 17.44 -26.03 43.48
C GLN A 43 17.42 -26.80 42.15
N GLY A 44 16.64 -26.34 41.17
CA GLY A 44 16.64 -26.89 39.80
C GLY A 44 17.98 -26.69 39.09
N VAL A 45 18.58 -25.51 39.21
CA VAL A 45 19.92 -25.20 38.68
C VAL A 45 20.98 -26.07 39.34
N ARG A 46 20.96 -26.24 40.67
CA ARG A 46 21.88 -27.15 41.37
C ARG A 46 21.71 -28.61 40.95
N ARG A 47 20.46 -29.06 40.75
CA ARG A 47 20.15 -30.44 40.36
C ARG A 47 20.62 -30.77 38.93
N HIS A 48 20.63 -29.78 38.04
CA HIS A 48 21.05 -29.92 36.65
C HIS A 48 22.34 -29.15 36.34
N GLN A 49 23.14 -28.82 37.36
CA GLN A 49 24.33 -27.97 37.21
C GLN A 49 25.34 -28.50 36.20
N VAL A 50 25.50 -29.83 36.11
CA VAL A 50 26.39 -30.48 35.14
C VAL A 50 25.81 -30.40 33.72
N LEU A 51 24.50 -30.60 33.57
CA LEU A 51 23.82 -30.48 32.28
C LEU A 51 23.80 -29.03 31.76
N LEU A 52 23.64 -28.06 32.66
CA LEU A 52 23.71 -26.64 32.33
C LEU A 52 25.17 -26.21 32.04
N ALA A 53 26.14 -26.70 32.80
CA ALA A 53 27.56 -26.41 32.58
C ALA A 53 28.10 -26.99 31.27
N ILE A 54 27.45 -27.99 30.68
CA ILE A 54 27.80 -28.54 29.36
C ILE A 54 26.91 -27.94 28.28
N GLY A 55 25.59 -27.93 28.50
CA GLY A 55 24.60 -27.48 27.51
C GLY A 55 24.66 -25.98 27.23
N ALA A 56 24.89 -25.14 28.25
CA ALA A 56 25.00 -23.71 28.05
C ALA A 56 26.21 -23.34 27.17
N PRO A 57 27.45 -23.82 27.44
CA PRO A 57 28.55 -23.57 26.52
C PRO A 57 28.38 -24.26 25.17
N ALA A 58 27.76 -25.45 25.10
CA ALA A 58 27.49 -26.11 23.81
C ALA A 58 26.57 -25.29 22.88
N VAL A 59 25.74 -24.40 23.42
CA VAL A 59 24.91 -23.47 22.63
C VAL A 59 25.58 -22.10 22.49
N LEU A 60 26.13 -21.55 23.58
CA LEU A 60 26.68 -20.20 23.61
C LEU A 60 28.00 -20.09 22.86
N ILE A 61 28.89 -21.08 22.96
CA ILE A 61 30.21 -21.06 22.31
C ILE A 61 30.06 -21.03 20.78
N PRO A 62 29.30 -21.93 20.11
CA PRO A 62 29.16 -21.85 18.66
C PRO A 62 28.39 -20.60 18.21
N SER A 63 27.43 -20.11 19.00
CA SER A 63 26.69 -18.88 18.67
C SER A 63 27.59 -17.64 18.73
N LEU A 64 28.41 -17.51 19.78
CA LEU A 64 29.36 -16.41 19.95
C LEU A 64 30.54 -16.53 18.97
N LEU A 65 31.00 -17.75 18.68
CA LEU A 65 32.02 -18.01 17.67
C LEU A 65 31.50 -17.67 16.28
N ALA A 66 30.26 -18.03 15.95
CA ALA A 66 29.61 -17.63 14.70
C ALA A 66 29.49 -16.10 14.60
N LEU A 67 29.20 -15.40 15.70
CA LEU A 67 29.15 -13.94 15.72
C LEU A 67 30.55 -13.31 15.59
N ALA A 68 31.55 -13.84 16.28
CA ALA A 68 32.92 -13.34 16.24
C ALA A 68 33.61 -13.61 14.88
N LEU A 69 33.24 -14.70 14.21
CA LEU A 69 33.67 -15.03 12.86
C LEU A 69 32.74 -14.42 11.79
N SER A 70 31.59 -13.85 12.18
CA SER A 70 30.69 -13.16 11.25
C SER A 70 31.34 -11.84 10.82
N ASN A 71 31.81 -11.83 9.58
CA ASN A 71 32.25 -10.63 8.91
C ASN A 71 31.01 -9.92 8.35
N PRO A 72 30.81 -8.59 8.49
CA PRO A 72 29.70 -7.87 7.86
C PRO A 72 29.64 -8.03 6.33
N ALA A 73 30.72 -8.50 5.70
CA ALA A 73 30.76 -8.89 4.29
C ALA A 73 30.12 -10.26 3.96
N MET A 74 29.74 -11.07 4.97
CA MET A 74 29.07 -12.37 4.80
C MET A 74 27.56 -12.33 5.06
N LEU A 75 27.01 -11.20 5.49
CA LEU A 75 25.57 -11.00 5.39
C LEU A 75 25.28 -10.69 3.92
N PRO A 76 24.53 -11.54 3.19
CA PRO A 76 23.96 -11.09 1.95
C PRO A 76 22.97 -10.00 2.36
N VAL A 77 23.39 -8.74 2.19
CA VAL A 77 22.43 -7.70 1.87
C VAL A 77 21.58 -8.32 0.77
N TYR A 78 20.27 -8.41 0.99
CA TYR A 78 19.36 -8.65 -0.12
C TYR A 78 19.42 -7.40 -1.01
N GLU A 79 20.51 -7.29 -1.76
CA GLU A 79 20.51 -6.58 -3.01
C GLU A 79 19.64 -7.46 -3.90
N GLY A 80 18.45 -6.96 -4.25
CA GLY A 80 17.62 -7.60 -5.24
C GLY A 80 18.51 -7.88 -6.45
N SER A 81 18.84 -9.15 -6.63
CA SER A 81 19.78 -9.58 -7.64
C SER A 81 19.28 -9.07 -8.98
N SER A 82 20.05 -8.17 -9.58
CA SER A 82 20.04 -7.90 -11.01
C SER A 82 20.71 -9.02 -11.79
N ALA A 83 20.73 -10.26 -11.26
CA ALA A 83 20.80 -11.43 -12.11
C ALA A 83 19.55 -11.38 -12.98
N LEU A 84 19.77 -11.12 -14.27
CA LEU A 84 18.78 -11.36 -15.31
C LEU A 84 18.11 -12.70 -15.01
N PRO A 85 16.76 -12.76 -14.92
CA PRO A 85 16.09 -14.03 -14.73
C PRO A 85 16.64 -15.02 -15.75
N ASP A 86 16.91 -16.26 -15.31
CA ASP A 86 17.31 -17.38 -16.16
C ASP A 86 16.57 -17.27 -17.51
N GLU A 87 17.27 -17.26 -18.65
CA GLU A 87 16.67 -16.85 -19.93
C GLU A 87 15.41 -17.68 -20.25
N GLN A 88 15.34 -18.90 -19.72
CA GLN A 88 14.18 -19.77 -19.75
C GLN A 88 13.04 -19.30 -18.81
N VAL A 89 13.34 -18.85 -17.60
CA VAL A 89 12.38 -18.21 -16.69
C VAL A 89 11.94 -16.84 -17.23
N ALA A 90 12.85 -16.06 -17.82
CA ALA A 90 12.53 -14.81 -18.52
C ALA A 90 11.66 -15.07 -19.76
N ALA A 91 11.93 -16.13 -20.52
CA ALA A 91 11.13 -16.55 -21.66
C ALA A 91 9.77 -17.16 -21.27
N LEU A 92 9.70 -17.88 -20.14
CA LEU A 92 8.46 -18.39 -19.56
C LEU A 92 7.60 -17.23 -19.00
N LEU A 93 8.22 -16.25 -18.31
CA LEU A 93 7.58 -15.01 -17.86
C LEU A 93 7.17 -14.11 -19.04
N ALA A 94 7.97 -14.07 -20.11
CA ALA A 94 7.62 -13.37 -21.34
C ALA A 94 6.47 -14.08 -22.10
N GLY A 95 6.38 -15.41 -21.99
CA GLY A 95 5.32 -16.22 -22.59
C GLY A 95 3.94 -16.04 -21.96
N GLU A 96 3.86 -15.49 -20.73
CA GLU A 96 2.61 -15.13 -20.06
C GLU A 96 2.27 -13.64 -20.15
N GLN A 97 2.98 -12.86 -20.96
CA GLN A 97 2.65 -11.44 -21.13
C GLN A 97 1.28 -11.27 -21.78
N LEU A 98 0.45 -10.47 -21.14
CA LEU A 98 -0.84 -10.11 -21.70
C LEU A 98 -0.59 -9.28 -22.96
N VAL A 99 -1.38 -9.58 -23.99
CA VAL A 99 -1.39 -8.82 -25.24
C VAL A 99 -2.47 -7.74 -25.18
N PRO A 100 -2.23 -6.55 -25.75
CA PRO A 100 -3.25 -5.53 -25.88
C PRO A 100 -4.50 -6.05 -26.60
N PRO A 101 -5.70 -5.62 -26.18
CA PRO A 101 -6.92 -5.95 -26.91
C PRO A 101 -6.87 -5.35 -28.32
N VAL A 102 -7.64 -5.95 -29.23
CA VAL A 102 -7.82 -5.43 -30.59
C VAL A 102 -8.30 -3.98 -30.51
N ALA A 103 -7.71 -3.12 -31.33
CA ALA A 103 -8.07 -1.70 -31.37
C ALA A 103 -9.55 -1.54 -31.75
N LEU A 104 -10.26 -0.73 -30.98
CA LEU A 104 -11.65 -0.38 -31.26
C LEU A 104 -11.74 0.50 -32.52
N PRO A 105 -12.83 0.38 -33.31
CA PRO A 105 -13.00 1.21 -34.49
C PRO A 105 -13.11 2.69 -34.10
N PRO A 106 -12.61 3.63 -34.92
CA PRO A 106 -12.63 5.06 -34.61
C PRO A 106 -14.03 5.61 -34.29
N SER A 107 -15.07 5.05 -34.91
CA SER A 107 -16.47 5.45 -34.70
C SER A 107 -16.95 5.35 -33.25
N VAL A 108 -16.35 4.48 -32.43
CA VAL A 108 -16.65 4.35 -30.99
C VAL A 108 -16.25 5.62 -30.22
N PHE A 109 -15.25 6.36 -30.71
CA PHE A 109 -14.71 7.55 -30.04
C PHE A 109 -15.21 8.88 -30.64
N THR A 110 -16.00 8.83 -31.71
CA THR A 110 -16.50 10.02 -32.43
C THR A 110 -18.02 10.18 -32.36
N THR A 111 -18.70 9.45 -31.47
CA THR A 111 -20.14 9.64 -31.23
C THR A 111 -20.40 10.99 -30.55
N ALA A 112 -21.57 11.60 -30.79
CA ALA A 112 -21.92 12.90 -30.21
C ALA A 112 -21.89 12.91 -28.67
N GLU A 113 -22.29 11.80 -28.04
CA GLU A 113 -22.24 11.65 -26.58
C GLU A 113 -20.81 11.68 -26.03
N VAL A 114 -19.87 11.09 -26.78
CA VAL A 114 -18.45 11.07 -26.42
C VAL A 114 -17.82 12.45 -26.62
N GLU A 115 -18.11 13.13 -27.73
CA GLU A 115 -17.61 14.48 -28.01
C GLU A 115 -18.09 15.49 -26.96
N LEU A 116 -19.34 15.36 -26.48
CA LEU A 116 -19.87 16.20 -25.42
C LEU A 116 -19.12 16.03 -24.08
N VAL A 117 -18.71 14.81 -23.75
CA VAL A 117 -18.05 14.50 -22.46
C VAL A 117 -16.53 14.68 -22.53
N ARG A 118 -15.92 14.44 -23.69
CA ARG A 118 -14.47 14.51 -23.94
C ARG A 118 -14.18 15.01 -25.37
N PRO A 119 -14.31 16.33 -25.64
CA PRO A 119 -14.21 16.87 -27.01
C PRO A 119 -12.83 16.66 -27.67
N MET A 120 -11.75 16.57 -26.87
CA MET A 120 -10.37 16.41 -27.38
C MET A 120 -9.91 14.95 -27.49
N LEU A 121 -10.84 13.98 -27.39
CA LEU A 121 -10.54 12.55 -27.31
C LEU A 121 -10.15 11.92 -28.66
N VAL A 122 -10.59 12.49 -29.78
CA VAL A 122 -10.30 11.94 -31.11
C VAL A 122 -8.79 11.92 -31.40
N GLY A 123 -8.08 12.98 -31.00
CA GLY A 123 -6.62 13.08 -31.15
C GLY A 123 -5.79 12.37 -30.07
N ALA A 124 -6.43 11.69 -29.12
CA ALA A 124 -5.72 10.98 -28.05
C ALA A 124 -5.02 9.72 -28.56
N SER A 125 -3.78 9.50 -28.14
CA SER A 125 -3.05 8.27 -28.50
C SER A 125 -3.59 7.09 -27.70
N ARG A 126 -3.89 6.00 -28.40
CA ARG A 126 -4.24 4.69 -27.82
C ARG A 126 -3.20 3.63 -28.19
N ASN A 127 -2.00 4.08 -28.57
CA ASN A 127 -0.91 3.19 -28.96
C ASN A 127 -0.25 2.57 -27.72
N TRP A 128 -0.55 1.31 -27.47
CA TRP A 128 0.03 0.52 -26.38
C TRP A 128 1.56 0.38 -26.47
N GLY A 129 2.14 0.46 -27.67
CA GLY A 129 3.60 0.39 -27.86
C GLY A 129 4.36 1.63 -27.35
N LEU A 130 3.64 2.70 -26.98
CA LEU A 130 4.22 3.89 -26.36
C LEU A 130 4.09 3.89 -24.83
N LEU A 131 3.51 2.83 -24.25
CA LEU A 131 3.43 2.65 -22.81
C LEU A 131 4.68 1.94 -22.29
N HIS A 132 5.10 2.28 -21.08
CA HIS A 132 6.16 1.56 -20.40
C HIS A 132 5.75 0.08 -20.20
N PRO A 133 6.62 -0.91 -20.46
CA PRO A 133 6.26 -2.33 -20.41
C PRO A 133 5.58 -2.76 -19.09
N ASP A 134 6.17 -2.38 -17.95
CA ASP A 134 5.61 -2.71 -16.63
C ASP A 134 4.23 -2.10 -16.39
N PHE A 135 4.02 -0.86 -16.85
CA PHE A 135 2.73 -0.19 -16.74
C PHE A 135 1.70 -0.86 -17.65
N SER A 136 2.09 -1.16 -18.89
CA SER A 136 1.26 -1.86 -19.87
C SER A 136 0.77 -3.21 -19.32
N GLN A 137 1.66 -4.04 -18.76
CA GLN A 137 1.27 -5.33 -18.19
C GLN A 137 0.30 -5.20 -17.01
N ARG A 138 0.51 -4.24 -16.10
CA ARG A 138 -0.42 -3.98 -14.99
C ARG A 138 -1.77 -3.46 -15.48
N LEU A 139 -1.78 -2.58 -16.48
CA LEU A 139 -3.00 -2.07 -17.09
C LEU A 139 -3.80 -3.17 -17.80
N LEU A 140 -3.12 -4.08 -18.52
CA LEU A 140 -3.75 -5.24 -19.14
C LEU A 140 -4.31 -6.21 -18.11
N LEU A 141 -3.60 -6.42 -16.99
CA LEU A 141 -4.12 -7.23 -15.89
C LEU A 141 -5.35 -6.59 -15.26
N ALA A 142 -5.38 -5.26 -15.12
CA ALA A 142 -6.58 -4.54 -14.68
C ALA A 142 -7.75 -4.75 -15.65
N PHE A 143 -7.51 -4.67 -16.96
CA PHE A 143 -8.54 -4.92 -17.99
C PHE A 143 -9.09 -6.34 -17.90
N LYS A 144 -8.20 -7.33 -17.72
CA LYS A 144 -8.57 -8.73 -17.56
C LYS A 144 -9.45 -8.94 -16.32
N ILE A 145 -9.02 -8.43 -15.15
CA ILE A 145 -9.77 -8.54 -13.89
C ILE A 145 -11.13 -7.86 -14.00
N MET A 146 -11.19 -6.63 -14.56
CA MET A 146 -12.44 -5.90 -14.73
C MET A 146 -13.44 -6.67 -15.61
N LYS A 147 -12.97 -7.30 -16.69
CA LYS A 147 -13.80 -8.11 -17.55
C LYS A 147 -14.26 -9.40 -16.87
N GLU A 148 -13.32 -10.18 -16.34
CA GLU A 148 -13.58 -11.54 -15.85
C GLU A 148 -14.32 -11.56 -14.51
N GLN A 149 -14.02 -10.63 -13.60
CA GLN A 149 -14.58 -10.62 -12.24
C GLN A 149 -15.75 -9.65 -12.07
N HIS A 150 -15.82 -8.61 -12.90
CA HIS A 150 -16.79 -7.54 -12.73
C HIS A 150 -17.69 -7.32 -13.94
N GLY A 151 -17.43 -7.97 -15.08
CA GLY A 151 -18.22 -7.84 -16.29
C GLY A 151 -18.11 -6.46 -16.95
N TYR A 152 -17.04 -5.70 -16.69
CA TYR A 152 -16.79 -4.42 -17.33
C TYR A 152 -15.79 -4.60 -18.46
N GLU A 153 -16.26 -4.42 -19.69
CA GLU A 153 -15.37 -4.26 -20.84
C GLU A 153 -14.74 -2.88 -20.80
N MET A 154 -13.41 -2.83 -20.86
CA MET A 154 -12.62 -1.60 -20.73
C MET A 154 -12.20 -1.07 -22.11
N ALA A 155 -12.07 0.25 -22.22
CA ALA A 155 -11.51 0.93 -23.37
C ALA A 155 -10.44 1.94 -22.93
N LEU A 156 -9.28 1.90 -23.60
CA LEU A 156 -8.24 2.92 -23.45
C LEU A 156 -8.71 4.21 -24.17
N LEU A 157 -8.84 5.29 -23.41
CA LEU A 157 -9.15 6.62 -23.94
C LEU A 157 -7.89 7.33 -24.40
N GLU A 158 -6.88 7.38 -23.53
CA GLU A 158 -5.59 8.00 -23.79
C GLU A 158 -4.48 7.30 -23.00
N GLY A 159 -3.42 6.88 -23.69
CA GLY A 159 -2.19 6.35 -23.09
C GLY A 159 -1.09 7.42 -23.12
N TYR A 160 -0.11 7.24 -24.00
CA TYR A 160 0.95 8.24 -24.18
C TYR A 160 0.40 9.61 -24.63
N ARG A 161 0.88 10.69 -24.02
CA ARG A 161 0.55 12.07 -24.41
C ARG A 161 1.82 12.85 -24.70
N SER A 162 1.93 13.48 -25.86
CA SER A 162 3.11 14.28 -26.18
C SER A 162 3.17 15.57 -25.34
N PRO A 163 4.37 16.16 -25.12
CA PRO A 163 4.50 17.45 -24.46
C PRO A 163 3.71 18.58 -25.12
N ALA A 164 3.71 18.64 -26.46
CA ALA A 164 2.92 19.64 -27.21
C ALA A 164 1.41 19.51 -26.91
N ARG A 165 0.88 18.28 -26.96
CA ARG A 165 -0.53 18.02 -26.63
C ARG A 165 -0.84 18.35 -25.17
N GLN A 166 0.08 18.08 -24.25
CA GLN A 166 -0.11 18.45 -22.84
C GLN A 166 -0.24 19.97 -22.66
N ASP A 167 0.56 20.76 -23.38
CA ASP A 167 0.46 22.22 -23.34
C ASP A 167 -0.82 22.74 -24.01
N GLU A 168 -1.29 22.11 -25.09
CA GLU A 168 -2.59 22.41 -25.71
C GLU A 168 -3.76 22.16 -24.73
N LEU A 169 -3.74 21.03 -24.01
CA LEU A 169 -4.74 20.73 -22.98
C LEU A 169 -4.66 21.71 -21.81
N ALA A 170 -3.45 22.07 -21.37
CA ALA A 170 -3.26 23.06 -20.31
C ALA A 170 -3.80 24.45 -20.72
N ALA A 171 -3.69 24.82 -22.00
CA ALA A 171 -4.24 26.06 -22.54
C ALA A 171 -5.78 26.07 -22.57
N THR A 172 -6.43 24.89 -22.59
CA THR A 172 -7.90 24.77 -22.53
C THR A 172 -8.44 25.09 -21.13
N GLY A 173 -7.60 24.97 -20.09
CA GLY A 173 -7.87 25.42 -18.73
C GLY A 173 -7.74 24.33 -17.66
N GLY A 174 -7.61 24.75 -16.40
CA GLY A 174 -7.31 23.87 -15.26
C GLY A 174 -8.38 22.82 -14.91
N HIS A 175 -9.56 22.90 -15.54
CA HIS A 175 -10.61 21.88 -15.41
C HIS A 175 -10.30 20.61 -16.22
N VAL A 176 -9.41 20.70 -17.23
CA VAL A 176 -8.93 19.55 -18.01
C VAL A 176 -7.66 18.99 -17.36
N THR A 177 -6.67 19.84 -17.11
CA THR A 177 -5.42 19.44 -16.48
C THR A 177 -4.72 20.65 -15.86
N ASN A 178 -4.02 20.43 -14.74
CA ASN A 178 -3.13 21.43 -14.13
C ASN A 178 -1.65 21.17 -14.46
N ALA A 179 -1.34 20.10 -15.18
CA ALA A 179 0.02 19.75 -15.57
C ALA A 179 0.39 20.44 -16.89
N ARG A 180 1.61 20.95 -16.98
CA ARG A 180 2.24 21.39 -18.23
C ARG A 180 3.11 20.28 -18.82
N ALA A 181 3.75 20.56 -19.94
CA ALA A 181 4.79 19.70 -20.48
C ALA A 181 5.78 19.20 -19.41
N PHE A 182 5.96 17.87 -19.40
CA PHE A 182 6.82 17.05 -18.56
C PHE A 182 6.37 16.95 -17.09
N GLN A 183 5.12 17.34 -16.81
CA GLN A 183 4.53 17.28 -15.48
C GLN A 183 3.42 16.23 -15.36
N SER A 184 3.20 15.42 -16.41
CA SER A 184 2.22 14.33 -16.42
C SER A 184 2.86 12.99 -16.76
N TRP A 185 2.43 11.93 -16.07
CA TRP A 185 2.92 10.56 -16.29
C TRP A 185 2.58 10.01 -17.68
N HIS A 186 1.55 10.56 -18.34
CA HIS A 186 1.21 10.20 -19.72
C HIS A 186 2.39 10.46 -20.68
N GLN A 187 3.22 11.47 -20.38
CA GLN A 187 4.35 11.85 -21.23
C GLN A 187 5.53 10.89 -21.12
N TYR A 188 5.47 9.98 -20.15
CA TYR A 188 6.46 8.95 -19.90
C TYR A 188 5.90 7.54 -20.18
N GLY A 189 4.69 7.44 -20.73
CA GLY A 189 4.02 6.15 -20.97
C GLY A 189 3.63 5.41 -19.68
N LEU A 190 3.47 6.15 -18.58
CA LEU A 190 3.23 5.62 -17.23
C LEU A 190 1.84 5.97 -16.68
N ALA A 191 0.95 6.48 -17.51
CA ALA A 191 -0.44 6.72 -17.16
C ALA A 191 -1.38 6.40 -18.31
N ALA A 192 -2.64 6.15 -17.94
CA ALA A 192 -3.72 5.89 -18.88
C ALA A 192 -5.03 6.43 -18.33
N ASP A 193 -5.82 7.00 -19.25
CA ASP A 193 -7.22 7.32 -19.05
C ASP A 193 -8.05 6.23 -19.70
N CYS A 194 -8.96 5.63 -18.95
CA CYS A 194 -9.81 4.52 -19.41
C CYS A 194 -11.29 4.80 -19.14
N ALA A 195 -12.16 4.10 -19.87
CA ALA A 195 -13.60 4.07 -19.67
C ALA A 195 -14.15 2.66 -19.99
N PHE A 196 -15.47 2.54 -20.04
CA PHE A 196 -16.15 1.26 -20.21
C PHE A 196 -16.91 1.18 -21.54
N LEU A 197 -17.05 -0.04 -22.05
CA LEU A 197 -17.96 -0.36 -23.14
C LEU A 197 -19.21 -1.03 -22.58
N ARG A 198 -20.37 -0.58 -23.08
CA ARG A 198 -21.66 -1.23 -22.84
C ARG A 198 -22.39 -1.28 -24.18
N ASP A 199 -22.72 -2.49 -24.63
CA ASP A 199 -23.39 -2.73 -25.93
C ASP A 199 -22.63 -2.11 -27.11
N GLY A 200 -21.28 -2.20 -27.09
CA GLY A 200 -20.40 -1.63 -28.11
C GLY A 200 -20.27 -0.11 -28.09
N LYS A 201 -20.93 0.57 -27.14
CA LYS A 201 -20.87 2.02 -26.97
C LYS A 201 -19.96 2.40 -25.80
N LEU A 202 -19.23 3.49 -25.97
CA LEU A 202 -18.36 4.03 -24.94
C LEU A 202 -19.18 4.80 -23.90
N VAL A 203 -19.06 4.40 -22.63
CA VAL A 203 -19.70 5.06 -21.49
C VAL A 203 -18.61 5.66 -20.61
N ILE A 204 -18.46 6.99 -20.70
CA ILE A 204 -17.38 7.73 -20.03
C ILE A 204 -17.85 8.40 -18.74
N SER A 205 -19.04 9.01 -18.75
CA SER A 205 -19.49 9.90 -17.68
C SER A 205 -19.79 9.14 -16.39
N GLU A 206 -19.18 9.56 -15.29
CA GLU A 206 -19.46 9.08 -13.94
C GLU A 206 -20.87 9.46 -13.44
N LYS A 207 -21.60 10.30 -14.17
CA LYS A 207 -23.01 10.56 -13.90
C LYS A 207 -23.90 9.35 -14.19
N ASP A 208 -23.45 8.42 -15.04
CA ASP A 208 -24.09 7.11 -15.18
C ASP A 208 -23.72 6.24 -13.95
N PRO A 209 -24.69 5.81 -13.12
CA PRO A 209 -24.41 5.03 -11.92
C PRO A 209 -23.68 3.71 -12.19
N TRP A 210 -23.91 3.09 -13.35
CA TRP A 210 -23.19 1.88 -13.75
C TRP A 210 -21.73 2.20 -14.06
N ALA A 211 -21.46 3.28 -14.80
CA ALA A 211 -20.08 3.71 -15.06
C ALA A 211 -19.36 4.14 -13.78
N MET A 212 -20.03 4.86 -12.88
CA MET A 212 -19.48 5.22 -11.57
C MET A 212 -19.08 3.99 -10.77
N ARG A 213 -19.93 2.96 -10.75
CA ARG A 213 -19.59 1.69 -10.09
C ARG A 213 -18.39 1.02 -10.75
N GLY A 214 -18.34 1.01 -12.08
CA GLY A 214 -17.20 0.57 -12.84
C GLY A 214 -15.92 1.27 -12.41
N TYR A 215 -15.92 2.60 -12.31
CA TYR A 215 -14.74 3.36 -11.90
C TYR A 215 -14.29 3.05 -10.49
N GLN A 216 -15.20 2.86 -9.54
CA GLN A 216 -14.85 2.46 -8.18
C GLN A 216 -14.15 1.09 -8.13
N LEU A 217 -14.65 0.13 -8.90
CA LEU A 217 -14.04 -1.20 -9.01
C LEU A 217 -12.69 -1.12 -9.70
N TYR A 218 -12.63 -0.40 -10.83
CA TYR A 218 -11.40 -0.17 -11.58
C TYR A 218 -10.31 0.47 -10.71
N GLY A 219 -10.67 1.48 -9.91
CA GLY A 219 -9.77 2.10 -8.95
C GLY A 219 -9.21 1.13 -7.92
N GLN A 220 -10.06 0.29 -7.32
CA GLN A 220 -9.64 -0.73 -6.34
C GLN A 220 -8.71 -1.77 -6.98
N VAL A 221 -9.04 -2.23 -8.19
CA VAL A 221 -8.21 -3.15 -8.97
C VAL A 221 -6.86 -2.51 -9.26
N ALA A 222 -6.83 -1.28 -9.79
CA ALA A 222 -5.59 -0.55 -10.09
C ALA A 222 -4.71 -0.38 -8.84
N GLU A 223 -5.29 0.03 -7.72
CA GLU A 223 -4.59 0.15 -6.43
C GLU A 223 -3.99 -1.19 -5.98
N SER A 224 -4.72 -2.30 -6.11
CA SER A 224 -4.19 -3.65 -5.79
C SER A 224 -3.00 -4.08 -6.66
N LEU A 225 -2.87 -3.51 -7.87
CA LEU A 225 -1.78 -3.76 -8.81
C LEU A 225 -0.60 -2.78 -8.63
N GLY A 226 -0.63 -1.99 -7.53
CA GLY A 226 0.40 -1.02 -7.19
C GLY A 226 0.37 0.24 -8.06
N LEU A 227 -0.75 0.53 -8.70
CA LEU A 227 -0.98 1.76 -9.46
C LEU A 227 -1.63 2.81 -8.54
N THR A 228 -1.41 4.09 -8.84
CA THR A 228 -2.15 5.19 -8.22
C THR A 228 -3.39 5.49 -9.03
N TRP A 229 -4.54 5.62 -8.37
CA TRP A 229 -5.80 5.94 -9.02
C TRP A 229 -6.21 7.40 -8.81
N GLY A 230 -6.60 8.08 -9.89
CA GLY A 230 -7.00 9.49 -9.89
C GLY A 230 -8.31 9.79 -9.14
N GLY A 231 -9.16 8.79 -8.95
CA GLY A 231 -10.39 8.91 -8.17
C GLY A 231 -10.17 9.23 -6.68
N ARG A 232 -8.94 9.05 -6.16
CA ARG A 232 -8.56 9.48 -4.81
C ARG A 232 -8.18 10.96 -4.71
N TRP A 233 -8.00 11.64 -5.83
CA TRP A 233 -7.57 13.03 -5.84
C TRP A 233 -8.73 13.99 -5.56
N LYS A 234 -8.41 15.22 -5.17
CA LYS A 234 -9.41 16.27 -4.94
C LYS A 234 -10.27 16.54 -6.18
N MET A 235 -9.69 16.42 -7.38
CA MET A 235 -10.38 16.59 -8.65
C MET A 235 -11.14 15.34 -9.13
N MET A 236 -10.96 14.20 -8.44
CA MET A 236 -11.67 12.93 -8.69
C MET A 236 -11.58 12.46 -10.16
N ASP A 237 -10.37 12.29 -10.67
CA ASP A 237 -10.17 11.83 -12.04
C ASP A 237 -10.34 10.30 -12.12
N PHE A 238 -11.60 9.86 -12.23
CA PHE A 238 -11.99 8.47 -12.05
C PHE A 238 -11.49 7.52 -13.14
N GLY A 239 -11.28 8.01 -14.36
CA GLY A 239 -10.75 7.22 -15.47
C GLY A 239 -9.24 7.06 -15.44
N HIS A 240 -8.55 7.85 -14.62
CA HIS A 240 -7.10 7.98 -14.63
C HIS A 240 -6.40 7.01 -13.68
N ILE A 241 -5.35 6.34 -14.17
CA ILE A 241 -4.38 5.64 -13.33
C ILE A 241 -2.95 5.95 -13.76
N GLU A 242 -2.02 5.91 -12.81
CA GLU A 242 -0.60 6.15 -13.05
C GLU A 242 0.31 5.20 -12.26
N LEU A 243 1.43 4.80 -12.87
CA LEU A 243 2.54 4.14 -12.18
C LEU A 243 3.60 5.18 -11.83
N ARG A 244 3.78 5.41 -10.52
CA ARG A 244 4.80 6.35 -10.02
C ARG A 244 6.15 5.67 -9.94
N MET A 245 7.05 6.02 -10.86
CA MET A 245 8.43 5.55 -10.86
C MET A 245 9.37 6.61 -10.31
N ARG A 246 10.19 6.25 -9.30
CA ARG A 246 11.20 7.14 -8.75
C ARG A 246 12.21 7.53 -9.83
N GLY A 247 12.61 8.80 -9.85
CA GLY A 247 13.62 9.32 -10.78
C GLY A 247 13.10 9.67 -12.18
N VAL A 248 11.85 9.33 -12.53
CA VAL A 248 11.27 9.68 -13.84
C VAL A 248 10.66 11.08 -13.84
N MET A 249 9.91 11.43 -12.79
CA MET A 249 9.34 12.76 -12.58
C MET A 249 9.80 13.28 -11.22
N GLY A 250 10.31 14.51 -11.18
CA GLY A 250 10.82 15.13 -9.96
C GLY A 250 9.70 15.38 -8.97
N ARG A 251 9.65 14.61 -7.89
CA ARG A 251 9.00 14.97 -6.63
C ARG A 251 9.85 14.51 -5.46
#